data_AF-A0A2M8P8G3-F1
#
_entry.id   AF-A0A2M8P8G3-F1
#
_cell.length_a   1.000
_cell.length_b   1.000
_cell.length_c   1.000
_cell.angle_alpha   90.00
_cell.angle_beta   90.00
_cell.angle_gamma   90.00
#
_symmetry.space_group_name_H-M   'P 1'
#
loop_
_entity.id
_entity.type
_entity.pdbx_description
1 polymer ?
#
loop_
_entity_poly.entity_id
_entity_poly.type
_entity_poly.pdbx_seq_one_letter_code
_entity_poly.pdbx_strand_id
1 'polypeptide(L)'
;CLGSETQIVYDANGFKDYQIDGRGIVTDYTIQNGLETERREGYTLVNNEITPTEDARTIETHWNTFPSPIGTVTLVEEVREEGVTTTYTYEHGRVKTITQTDTTTHTEPYGTNGTTRVWTYHYSYHDDQNRRIHTITVDGPRSDVVDTVIQTFNESGWLTRTERRISDELTLTRQITEHDP
;
A
#
# COMPACT_ATOMS: atom_id res chain seq x y z
N CYS A 1 -12.68 -7.05 -33.99
CA CYS A 1 -12.10 -7.05 -32.65
C CYS A 1 -12.72 -8.19 -31.86
N LEU A 2 -11.94 -9.19 -31.46
CA LEU A 2 -12.42 -10.17 -30.50
C LEU A 2 -12.54 -9.45 -29.16
N GLY A 3 -13.74 -9.41 -28.60
CA GLY A 3 -13.97 -8.78 -27.29
C GLY A 3 -13.25 -9.59 -26.22
N SER A 4 -12.42 -8.92 -25.43
CA SER A 4 -11.96 -9.47 -24.16
C SER A 4 -13.17 -9.49 -23.24
N GLU A 5 -13.79 -10.65 -23.08
CA GLU A 5 -14.90 -10.82 -22.14
C GLU A 5 -14.32 -10.99 -20.73
N THR A 6 -14.73 -10.11 -19.82
CA THR A 6 -14.40 -10.20 -18.39
C THR A 6 -15.64 -10.67 -17.65
N GLN A 7 -15.50 -11.70 -16.82
CA GLN A 7 -16.58 -12.21 -15.99
C GLN A 7 -16.31 -11.83 -14.52
N ILE A 8 -17.32 -11.36 -13.80
CA ILE A 8 -17.25 -11.12 -12.36
C ILE A 8 -18.35 -11.97 -11.72
N VAL A 9 -17.98 -12.74 -10.69
CA VAL A 9 -18.88 -13.57 -9.91
C VAL A 9 -18.93 -13.03 -8.49
N TYR A 10 -20.12 -13.06 -7.91
CA TYR A 10 -20.40 -12.57 -6.56
C TYR A 10 -20.89 -13.72 -5.69
N ASP A 11 -20.56 -13.66 -4.41
CA ASP A 11 -21.04 -14.58 -3.39
C ASP A 11 -22.52 -14.31 -3.03
N ALA A 12 -23.07 -15.12 -2.12
CA ALA A 12 -24.45 -14.96 -1.66
C ALA A 12 -24.71 -13.66 -0.88
N ASN A 13 -23.66 -13.00 -0.38
CA ASN A 13 -23.74 -11.73 0.34
C ASN A 13 -23.59 -10.53 -0.60
N GLY A 14 -23.38 -10.76 -1.91
CA GLY A 14 -23.16 -9.72 -2.91
C GLY A 14 -21.73 -9.16 -2.91
N PHE A 15 -20.78 -9.82 -2.24
CA PHE A 15 -19.37 -9.52 -2.32
C PHE A 15 -18.76 -10.19 -3.54
N LYS A 16 -17.75 -9.55 -4.13
CA LYS A 16 -17.01 -10.13 -5.26
C LYS A 16 -16.30 -11.40 -4.78
N ASP A 17 -16.56 -12.51 -5.45
CA ASP A 17 -15.98 -13.82 -5.16
C ASP A 17 -14.74 -14.03 -6.06
N TYR A 18 -14.93 -14.07 -7.37
CA TYR A 18 -13.80 -14.07 -8.32
C TYR A 18 -14.11 -13.30 -9.60
N GLN A 19 -13.05 -12.92 -10.32
CA GLN A 19 -13.13 -12.38 -11.66
C GLN A 19 -12.25 -13.18 -12.62
N ILE A 20 -12.69 -13.28 -13.87
CA ILE A 20 -11.94 -13.90 -14.98
C ILE A 20 -11.61 -12.81 -15.99
N ASP A 21 -10.33 -12.63 -16.31
CA ASP A 21 -9.90 -11.71 -17.36
C ASP A 21 -10.05 -12.31 -18.77
N GLY A 22 -9.84 -11.50 -19.82
CA GLY A 22 -9.97 -11.98 -21.20
C GLY A 22 -8.93 -13.03 -21.63
N ARG A 23 -7.99 -13.39 -20.75
CA ARG A 23 -7.01 -14.46 -20.95
C ARG A 23 -7.37 -15.72 -20.16
N GLY A 24 -8.51 -15.72 -19.46
CA GLY A 24 -8.95 -16.84 -18.61
C GLY A 24 -8.24 -16.89 -17.26
N ILE A 25 -7.49 -15.84 -16.88
CA ILE A 25 -6.82 -15.77 -15.58
C ILE A 25 -7.84 -15.33 -14.53
N VAL A 26 -7.89 -16.10 -13.45
CA VAL A 26 -8.77 -15.90 -12.31
C VAL A 26 -8.05 -15.06 -11.25
N THR A 27 -8.74 -14.05 -10.74
CA THR A 27 -8.45 -13.45 -9.43
C THR A 27 -9.58 -13.76 -8.48
N ASP A 28 -9.28 -14.42 -7.38
CA ASP A 28 -10.24 -14.87 -6.38
C ASP A 28 -10.06 -14.09 -5.07
N TYR A 29 -11.16 -13.81 -4.38
CA TYR A 29 -11.26 -12.88 -3.27
C TYR A 29 -12.00 -13.52 -2.10
N THR A 30 -11.40 -13.48 -0.92
CA THR A 30 -12.11 -13.76 0.33
C THR A 30 -12.42 -12.44 1.02
N ILE A 31 -13.71 -12.16 1.21
CA ILE A 31 -14.20 -10.94 1.88
C ILE A 31 -14.91 -11.34 3.19
N GLN A 32 -14.50 -10.75 4.30
CA GLN A 32 -15.13 -10.94 5.61
C GLN A 32 -15.54 -9.59 6.19
N ASN A 33 -16.80 -9.46 6.60
CA ASN A 33 -17.36 -8.21 7.14
C ASN A 33 -17.13 -6.98 6.23
N GLY A 34 -17.15 -7.19 4.91
CA GLY A 34 -16.91 -6.14 3.91
C GLY A 34 -15.44 -5.75 3.69
N LEU A 35 -14.50 -6.51 4.26
CA LEU A 35 -13.05 -6.30 4.09
C LEU A 35 -12.42 -7.48 3.35
N GLU A 36 -11.59 -7.23 2.34
CA GLU A 36 -10.80 -8.26 1.66
C GLU A 36 -9.73 -8.79 2.61
N THR A 37 -9.80 -10.08 2.96
CA THR A 37 -8.83 -10.74 3.86
C THR A 37 -7.82 -11.58 3.09
N GLU A 38 -8.19 -12.06 1.91
CA GLU A 38 -7.31 -12.82 1.02
C GLU A 38 -7.61 -12.49 -0.45
N ARG A 39 -6.56 -12.41 -1.26
CA ARG A 39 -6.64 -12.35 -2.71
C ARG A 39 -5.68 -13.35 -3.34
N ARG A 40 -6.21 -14.19 -4.22
CA ARG A 40 -5.47 -15.19 -4.98
C ARG A 40 -5.42 -14.77 -6.45
N GLU A 41 -4.24 -14.43 -6.94
CA GLU A 41 -4.01 -13.95 -8.31
C GLU A 41 -3.25 -15.01 -9.14
N GLY A 42 -3.43 -15.03 -10.46
CA GLY A 42 -2.73 -15.97 -11.32
C GLY A 42 -3.29 -17.40 -11.27
N TYR A 43 -4.60 -17.55 -11.07
CA TYR A 43 -5.27 -18.85 -11.06
C TYR A 43 -6.01 -19.09 -12.39
N THR A 44 -6.54 -20.30 -12.59
CA THR A 44 -7.41 -20.63 -13.72
C THR A 44 -8.60 -21.45 -13.23
N LEU A 45 -9.69 -21.48 -14.01
CA LEU A 45 -10.85 -22.31 -13.72
C LEU A 45 -10.77 -23.62 -14.53
N VAL A 46 -10.55 -24.74 -13.86
CA VAL A 46 -10.49 -26.08 -14.46
C VAL A 46 -11.61 -26.91 -13.85
N ASN A 47 -12.54 -27.42 -14.66
CA ASN A 47 -13.70 -28.20 -14.19
C ASN A 47 -14.50 -27.52 -13.06
N ASN A 48 -14.66 -26.20 -13.14
CA ASN A 48 -15.33 -25.38 -12.11
C ASN A 48 -14.60 -25.34 -10.75
N GLU A 49 -13.29 -25.60 -10.75
CA GLU A 49 -12.40 -25.47 -9.60
C GLU A 49 -11.28 -24.46 -9.89
N ILE A 50 -11.04 -23.55 -8.95
CA ILE A 50 -9.99 -22.53 -9.04
C ILE A 50 -8.64 -23.19 -8.71
N THR A 51 -7.79 -23.31 -9.73
CA THR A 51 -6.51 -24.05 -9.68
C THR A 51 -5.34 -23.09 -9.93
N PRO A 52 -4.24 -23.17 -9.14
CA PRO A 52 -3.08 -22.30 -9.32
C PRO A 52 -2.37 -22.54 -10.65
N THR A 53 -1.82 -21.47 -11.24
CA THR A 53 -0.82 -21.56 -12.32
C THR A 53 0.59 -21.42 -11.76
N GLU A 54 1.61 -21.42 -12.62
CA GLU A 54 2.99 -21.14 -12.23
C GLU A 54 3.19 -19.72 -11.67
N ASP A 55 2.36 -18.77 -12.09
CA ASP A 55 2.40 -17.37 -11.64
C ASP A 55 1.42 -17.11 -10.47
N ALA A 56 0.86 -18.16 -9.87
CA ALA A 56 -0.11 -18.02 -8.80
C ALA A 56 0.52 -17.41 -7.55
N ARG A 57 -0.15 -16.41 -6.95
CA ARG A 57 0.25 -15.80 -5.69
C ARG A 57 -0.96 -15.56 -4.78
N THR A 58 -0.72 -15.66 -3.49
CA THR A 58 -1.69 -15.33 -2.45
C THR A 58 -1.24 -14.09 -1.70
N ILE A 59 -2.17 -13.18 -1.49
CA ILE A 59 -1.99 -11.93 -0.74
C ILE A 59 -2.99 -11.95 0.41
N GLU A 60 -2.50 -12.00 1.65
CA GLU A 60 -3.33 -11.92 2.85
C GLU A 60 -3.32 -10.48 3.36
N THR A 61 -4.47 -9.95 3.74
CA THR A 61 -4.60 -8.60 4.33
C THR A 61 -5.21 -8.69 5.71
N HIS A 62 -4.46 -8.22 6.71
CA HIS A 62 -4.93 -8.08 8.08
C HIS A 62 -5.34 -6.63 8.35
N TRP A 63 -6.55 -6.48 8.89
CA TRP A 63 -7.15 -5.21 9.21
C TRP A 63 -7.20 -5.00 10.72
N ASN A 64 -6.96 -3.77 11.16
CA ASN A 64 -7.09 -3.40 12.56
C ASN A 64 -7.76 -2.03 12.70
N THR A 65 -8.24 -1.72 13.90
CA THR A 65 -8.92 -0.48 14.22
C THR A 65 -7.97 0.47 14.94
N PHE A 66 -7.79 1.67 14.38
CA PHE A 66 -6.87 2.69 14.89
C PHE A 66 -7.62 3.95 15.35
N PRO A 67 -7.10 4.68 16.36
CA PRO A 67 -7.65 5.97 16.75
C PRO A 67 -7.38 7.05 15.69
N SER A 68 -8.33 7.97 15.55
CA SER A 68 -8.33 9.09 14.60
C SER A 68 -8.94 10.33 15.27
N PRO A 69 -8.64 11.57 14.81
CA PRO A 69 -9.23 12.79 15.37
C PRO A 69 -10.78 12.85 15.32
N ILE A 70 -11.42 11.98 14.54
CA ILE A 70 -12.88 11.88 14.39
C ILE A 70 -13.48 10.58 14.93
N GLY A 71 -12.71 9.76 15.65
CA GLY A 71 -13.18 8.50 16.24
C GLY A 71 -12.19 7.36 16.00
N THR A 72 -12.69 6.23 15.50
CA THR A 72 -11.87 5.09 15.09
C THR A 72 -12.00 4.84 13.60
N VAL A 73 -10.96 4.26 13.00
CA VAL A 73 -10.93 3.90 11.58
C VAL A 73 -10.31 2.52 11.43
N THR A 74 -10.93 1.67 10.62
CA THR A 74 -10.37 0.38 10.24
C THR A 74 -9.43 0.57 9.07
N LEU A 75 -8.15 0.25 9.26
CA LEU A 75 -7.09 0.39 8.25
C LEU A 75 -6.28 -0.91 8.17
N VAL A 76 -5.54 -1.06 7.09
CA VAL A 76 -4.66 -2.22 6.87
C VAL A 76 -3.53 -2.17 7.90
N GLU A 77 -3.39 -3.21 8.71
CA GLU A 77 -2.27 -3.35 9.66
C GLU A 77 -1.11 -4.10 9.01
N GLU A 78 -1.42 -5.12 8.21
CA GLU A 78 -0.39 -5.98 7.62
C GLU A 78 -0.88 -6.56 6.29
N VAL A 79 0.04 -6.68 5.33
CA VAL A 79 -0.15 -7.42 4.08
C VAL A 79 0.95 -8.46 3.99
N ARG A 80 0.60 -9.72 3.75
CA ARG A 80 1.54 -10.82 3.54
C ARG A 80 1.41 -11.31 2.12
N GLU A 81 2.52 -11.35 1.40
CA GLU A 81 2.61 -11.98 0.09
C GLU A 81 3.93 -12.76 0.01
N GLU A 82 4.11 -13.57 -1.04
CA GLU A 82 5.32 -14.37 -1.18
C GLU A 82 6.57 -13.47 -1.20
N GLY A 83 7.52 -13.78 -0.30
CA GLY A 83 8.80 -13.07 -0.21
C GLY A 83 8.77 -11.73 0.53
N VAL A 84 7.60 -11.21 0.92
CA VAL A 84 7.54 -9.97 1.70
C VAL A 84 6.31 -9.87 2.62
N THR A 85 6.54 -9.39 3.83
CA THR A 85 5.48 -8.92 4.73
C THR A 85 5.58 -7.41 4.89
N THR A 86 4.49 -6.68 4.64
CA THR A 86 4.40 -5.24 4.83
C THR A 86 3.52 -4.93 6.04
N THR A 87 4.05 -4.24 7.05
CA THR A 87 3.29 -3.77 8.22
C THR A 87 3.15 -2.25 8.19
N TYR A 88 2.02 -1.78 8.72
CA TYR A 88 1.64 -0.38 8.75
C TYR A 88 1.34 0.05 10.19
N THR A 89 1.86 1.20 10.58
CA THR A 89 1.39 1.88 11.81
C THR A 89 0.77 3.21 11.45
N TYR A 90 -0.09 3.71 12.33
CA TYR A 90 -0.85 4.92 12.09
C TYR A 90 -0.77 5.90 13.25
N GLU A 91 -0.83 7.18 12.91
CA GLU A 91 -0.97 8.29 13.84
C GLU A 91 -2.06 9.22 13.32
N HIS A 92 -3.06 9.50 14.16
CA HIS A 92 -4.21 10.32 13.78
C HIS A 92 -4.91 9.84 12.48
N GLY A 93 -5.00 8.52 12.27
CA GLY A 93 -5.59 7.93 11.06
C GLY A 93 -4.75 8.09 9.78
N ARG A 94 -3.48 8.50 9.88
CA ARG A 94 -2.53 8.60 8.76
C ARG A 94 -1.36 7.67 8.98
N VAL A 95 -0.77 7.17 7.90
CA VAL A 95 0.38 6.23 7.98
C VAL A 95 1.53 6.91 8.70
N LYS A 96 2.08 6.27 9.73
CA LYS A 96 3.27 6.72 10.47
C LYS A 96 4.51 5.96 10.02
N THR A 97 4.40 4.64 9.90
CA THR A 97 5.48 3.81 9.36
C THR A 97 4.94 2.79 8.38
N ILE A 98 5.74 2.48 7.36
CA ILE A 98 5.59 1.28 6.55
C ILE A 98 6.86 0.48 6.74
N THR A 99 6.74 -0.79 7.13
CA THR A 99 7.89 -1.69 7.28
C THR A 99 7.69 -2.88 6.37
N GLN A 100 8.57 -3.03 5.39
CA GLN A 100 8.64 -4.25 4.57
C GLN A 100 9.74 -5.15 5.12
N THR A 101 9.39 -6.40 5.41
CA THR A 101 10.31 -7.44 5.85
C THR A 101 10.40 -8.49 4.76
N ASP A 102 11.60 -8.76 4.28
CA ASP A 102 11.86 -9.85 3.34
C ASP A 102 11.64 -11.20 4.04
N THR A 103 10.79 -12.05 3.47
CA THR A 103 10.45 -13.38 3.99
C THR A 103 10.96 -14.52 3.11
N THR A 104 11.78 -14.23 2.10
CA THR A 104 12.35 -15.23 1.18
C THR A 104 13.16 -16.28 1.94
N THR A 105 13.02 -17.55 1.59
CA THR A 105 13.64 -18.66 2.35
C THR A 105 14.98 -19.12 1.78
N HIS A 106 15.49 -18.47 0.73
CA HIS A 106 16.74 -18.87 0.10
C HIS A 106 17.96 -18.45 0.94
N THR A 107 18.88 -19.38 1.16
CA THR A 107 19.95 -19.25 2.15
C THR A 107 21.35 -19.05 1.58
N GLU A 108 21.61 -19.22 0.28
CA GLU A 108 23.00 -19.24 -0.22
C GLU A 108 23.18 -18.69 -1.64
N PRO A 109 24.21 -17.87 -1.94
CA PRO A 109 25.21 -17.31 -1.01
C PRO A 109 24.78 -15.99 -0.34
N TYR A 110 23.61 -15.45 -0.67
CA TYR A 110 23.12 -14.17 -0.13
C TYR A 110 21.61 -14.24 0.19
N GLY A 111 21.27 -14.74 1.39
CA GLY A 111 19.91 -14.64 1.91
C GLY A 111 19.60 -13.23 2.39
N THR A 112 18.51 -12.64 1.91
CA THR A 112 18.00 -11.34 2.38
C THR A 112 16.88 -11.48 3.40
N ASN A 113 16.51 -12.71 3.77
CA ASN A 113 15.51 -13.01 4.80
C ASN A 113 15.71 -12.16 6.06
N GLY A 114 14.63 -11.54 6.53
CA GLY A 114 14.64 -10.67 7.70
C GLY A 114 15.19 -9.27 7.46
N THR A 115 15.70 -8.96 6.26
CA THR A 115 16.05 -7.58 5.90
C THR A 115 14.80 -6.72 5.89
N THR A 116 14.89 -5.55 6.51
CA THR A 116 13.77 -4.61 6.59
C THR A 116 14.04 -3.35 5.79
N ARG A 117 12.97 -2.79 5.23
CA ARG A 117 12.91 -1.46 4.62
C ARG A 117 11.83 -0.68 5.33
N VAL A 118 12.18 0.49 5.87
CA VAL A 118 11.26 1.26 6.72
C VAL A 118 11.09 2.65 6.16
N TRP A 119 9.84 3.01 5.85
CA TRP A 119 9.47 4.39 5.54
C TRP A 119 8.86 5.02 6.78
N THR A 120 9.34 6.21 7.15
CA THR A 120 8.77 6.96 8.26
C THR A 120 8.14 8.25 7.77
N TYR A 121 6.92 8.50 8.21
CA TYR A 121 6.11 9.64 7.83
C TYR A 121 5.95 10.56 9.04
N HIS A 122 6.27 11.84 8.83
CA HIS A 122 6.03 12.90 9.80
C HIS A 122 5.13 13.95 9.18
N TYR A 123 4.18 14.44 9.98
CA TYR A 123 3.19 15.42 9.54
C TYR A 123 3.29 16.67 10.40
N SER A 124 3.24 17.84 9.76
CA SER A 124 2.90 19.10 10.43
C SER A 124 1.55 19.60 9.91
N TYR A 125 0.92 20.47 10.67
CA TYR A 125 -0.45 20.90 10.42
C TYR A 125 -0.60 22.42 10.51
N HIS A 126 -1.57 22.95 9.77
CA HIS A 126 -2.02 24.35 9.85
C HIS A 126 -3.02 24.59 10.99
N ASP A 127 -3.41 23.55 11.72
CA ASP A 127 -4.34 23.62 12.85
C ASP A 127 -3.95 22.66 13.98
N ASP A 128 -4.36 23.03 15.19
CA ASP A 128 -4.10 22.27 16.42
C ASP A 128 -4.90 20.96 16.49
N GLN A 129 -5.92 20.79 15.64
CA GLN A 129 -6.72 19.56 15.56
C GLN A 129 -6.12 18.51 14.61
N ASN A 130 -4.94 18.76 14.03
CA ASN A 130 -4.24 17.87 13.11
C ASN A 130 -5.07 17.48 11.86
N ARG A 131 -5.89 18.41 11.35
CA ARG A 131 -6.81 18.15 10.22
C ARG A 131 -6.25 18.61 8.87
N ARG A 132 -5.62 19.78 8.81
CA ARG A 132 -5.10 20.41 7.59
C ARG A 132 -3.59 20.26 7.54
N ILE A 133 -3.10 19.41 6.66
CA ILE A 133 -1.67 19.13 6.51
C ILE A 133 -0.95 20.38 6.02
N HIS A 134 0.16 20.73 6.68
CA HIS A 134 1.11 21.73 6.22
C HIS A 134 2.31 21.08 5.53
N THR A 135 2.92 20.08 6.16
CA THR A 135 4.00 19.30 5.53
C THR A 135 3.82 17.80 5.73
N ILE A 136 4.32 17.04 4.76
CA ILE A 136 4.57 15.61 4.87
C ILE A 136 6.06 15.41 4.64
N THR A 137 6.75 14.85 5.62
CA THR A 137 8.14 14.41 5.50
C THR A 137 8.17 12.90 5.45
N VAL A 138 8.66 12.35 4.35
CA VAL A 138 8.85 10.91 4.16
C VAL A 138 10.34 10.63 4.19
N ASP A 139 10.78 9.84 5.15
CA ASP A 139 12.13 9.30 5.19
C ASP A 139 12.14 7.89 4.61
N GLY A 140 13.04 7.69 3.65
CA GLY A 140 13.08 6.54 2.76
C GLY A 140 13.51 5.25 3.43
N PRO A 141 13.47 4.13 2.68
CA PRO A 141 13.53 2.77 3.24
C PRO A 141 14.86 2.39 3.88
N ARG A 142 15.91 3.16 3.62
CA ARG A 142 17.28 2.87 3.98
C ARG A 142 17.75 3.88 5.01
N SER A 143 18.18 3.41 6.18
CA SER A 143 18.71 4.24 7.24
C SER A 143 20.19 4.64 7.04
N ASP A 144 20.88 4.04 6.08
CA ASP A 144 22.31 4.25 5.81
C ASP A 144 22.58 5.35 4.77
N VAL A 145 21.53 5.89 4.15
CA VAL A 145 21.62 6.99 3.19
C VAL A 145 20.54 8.02 3.50
N VAL A 146 20.83 9.28 3.21
CA VAL A 146 19.81 10.33 3.30
C VAL A 146 18.88 10.21 2.09
N ASP A 147 17.61 9.86 2.35
CA ASP A 147 16.56 9.79 1.33
C ASP A 147 15.27 10.37 1.89
N THR A 148 15.21 11.70 1.98
CA THR A 148 14.06 12.39 2.58
C THR A 148 13.32 13.20 1.52
N VAL A 149 12.01 13.02 1.44
CA VAL A 149 11.10 13.81 0.61
C VAL A 149 10.22 14.67 1.51
N ILE A 150 10.17 15.97 1.25
CA ILE A 150 9.29 16.90 1.96
C ILE A 150 8.30 17.48 0.96
N GLN A 151 7.01 17.33 1.25
CA GLN A 151 5.92 17.96 0.51
C GLN A 151 5.33 19.07 1.38
N THR A 152 5.16 20.27 0.84
CA THR A 152 4.56 21.42 1.53
C THR A 152 3.23 21.80 0.87
N PHE A 153 2.20 22.03 1.68
CA PHE A 153 0.85 22.36 1.24
C PHE A 153 0.42 23.71 1.80
N ASN A 154 -0.39 24.45 1.03
CA ASN A 154 -1.05 25.67 1.51
C ASN A 154 -2.27 25.32 2.38
N GLU A 155 -2.89 26.33 3.00
CA GLU A 155 -4.06 26.13 3.89
C GLU A 155 -5.29 25.54 3.19
N SER A 156 -5.36 25.66 1.87
CA SER A 156 -6.43 25.08 1.05
C SER A 156 -6.14 23.62 0.65
N GLY A 157 -4.98 23.07 1.04
CA GLY A 157 -4.59 21.69 0.78
C GLY A 157 -3.87 21.46 -0.56
N TRP A 158 -3.52 22.53 -1.29
CA TRP A 158 -2.78 22.41 -2.54
C TRP A 158 -1.28 22.24 -2.29
N LEU A 159 -0.65 21.30 -3.02
CA LEU A 159 0.78 21.04 -2.96
C LEU A 159 1.56 22.20 -3.59
N THR A 160 2.28 22.98 -2.81
CA THR A 160 3.02 24.16 -3.29
C THR A 160 4.49 23.88 -3.57
N ARG A 161 5.07 22.86 -2.94
CA ARG A 161 6.49 22.56 -3.04
C ARG A 161 6.78 21.10 -2.73
N THR A 162 7.75 20.54 -3.47
CA THR A 162 8.38 19.25 -3.17
C THR A 162 9.88 19.43 -3.11
N GLU A 163 10.49 18.94 -2.04
CA GLU A 163 11.94 18.88 -1.83
C GLU A 163 12.34 17.41 -1.73
N ARG A 164 13.41 17.03 -2.44
CA ARG A 164 14.02 15.70 -2.33
C ARG A 164 15.47 15.88 -1.93
N ARG A 165 15.82 15.41 -0.73
CA ARG A 165 17.19 15.36 -0.25
C ARG A 165 17.81 14.04 -0.70
N ILE A 166 18.87 14.15 -1.50
CA ILE A 166 19.58 13.00 -2.10
C ILE A 166 20.88 12.72 -1.32
N SER A 167 21.45 13.74 -0.69
CA SER A 167 22.61 13.65 0.20
C SER A 167 22.58 14.82 1.18
N ASP A 168 23.59 14.92 2.05
CA ASP A 168 23.73 16.07 2.95
C ASP A 168 23.94 17.41 2.23
N GLU A 169 24.45 17.36 1.00
CA GLU A 169 24.83 18.56 0.24
C GLU A 169 23.89 18.84 -0.94
N LEU A 170 23.04 17.86 -1.33
CA LEU A 170 22.19 17.97 -2.51
C LEU A 170 20.71 17.84 -2.16
N THR A 171 19.98 18.94 -2.37
CA THR A 171 18.52 19.00 -2.31
C THR A 171 17.96 19.46 -3.64
N LEU A 172 17.10 18.64 -4.24
CA LEU A 172 16.35 19.00 -5.44
C LEU A 172 15.00 19.60 -5.02
N THR A 173 14.76 20.85 -5.39
CA THR A 173 13.53 21.57 -5.05
C THR A 173 12.69 21.82 -6.28
N ARG A 174 11.40 21.55 -6.20
CA ARG A 174 10.39 21.92 -7.18
C ARG A 174 9.33 22.77 -6.52
N GLN A 175 9.14 23.98 -7.01
CA GLN A 175 7.99 24.82 -6.65
C GLN A 175 6.87 24.65 -7.65
N ILE A 176 5.64 24.70 -7.16
CA ILE A 176 4.41 24.63 -7.96
C ILE A 176 3.72 25.97 -7.77
N THR A 177 3.63 26.73 -8.86
CA THR A 177 3.18 28.12 -8.86
C THR A 177 1.76 28.29 -9.41
N GLU A 178 1.22 27.27 -10.07
CA GLU A 178 -0.11 27.28 -10.64
C GLU A 178 -0.88 26.05 -10.18
N HIS A 179 -2.10 26.30 -9.70
CA HIS A 179 -3.10 25.30 -9.38
C HIS A 179 -4.30 25.59 -10.28
N ASP A 180 -4.62 24.68 -11.20
CA ASP A 180 -5.84 24.79 -12.00
C ASP A 180 -7.01 24.30 -11.12
N PRO A 181 -8.03 25.15 -10.86
CA PRO A 181 -9.15 24.84 -9.96
C PRO A 181 -10.13 23.79 -10.50
#